data_AF-A0AA88H5U8-F1
#
_entry.id   AF-A0AA88H5U8-F1
#
_cell.length_a   1.000
_cell.length_b   1.000
_cell.length_c   1.000
_cell.angle_alpha   90.00
_cell.angle_beta   90.00
_cell.angle_gamma   90.00
#
_symmetry.space_group_name_H-M   'P 1'
#
loop_
_entity.id
_entity.type
_entity.pdbx_description
1 polymer ?
#
loop_
_entity_poly.entity_id
_entity_poly.type
_entity_poly.pdbx_seq_one_letter_code
_entity_poly.pdbx_strand_id
1 'polypeptide(L)'
;VHDTVTQVTNTSDFAAVTDGVCMQKCYAILKCGHLCQRICHFDDRDHLQYKCNETCDRYICSEKHQCPRKCFEECEKCIIKIEKTLPCGHTATLPCFVDSLDYKCWVMVEEVLPDCGHLIQQRCQYRQLCANFSAFCSNLFAINTSCTVTFCNKQCNIPLPCGHQCTRQCHASDDPEHKKYVCKEKCEKKNKGCKGDHRCHRLCSEDCLKCEVVIKAALPCGHEARIECGADIQKHICTVEVKQVFPKCQHTITKPCHKVQEYVDLSESIDDSKNQ
;
A
#
# COMPACT_ATOMS: atom_id res chain seq x y z
N VAL A 1 -38.98 26.88 -60.23
CA VAL A 1 -37.67 27.36 -59.72
C VAL A 1 -36.78 27.80 -60.88
N HIS A 2 -36.79 27.14 -62.04
CA HIS A 2 -36.14 27.68 -63.24
C HIS A 2 -37.12 27.70 -64.41
N ASP A 3 -37.34 28.87 -65.01
CA ASP A 3 -38.12 29.05 -66.26
C ASP A 3 -37.21 28.90 -67.48
N THR A 4 -36.40 27.83 -67.50
CA THR A 4 -35.45 27.59 -68.59
C THR A 4 -36.11 26.70 -69.65
N VAL A 5 -36.39 27.29 -70.81
CA VAL A 5 -36.89 26.56 -71.98
C VAL A 5 -35.72 26.24 -72.89
N THR A 6 -35.47 24.95 -73.15
CA THR A 6 -34.48 24.50 -74.12
C THR A 6 -35.20 24.07 -75.39
N GLN A 7 -34.92 24.74 -76.51
CA GLN A 7 -35.51 24.40 -77.80
C GLN A 7 -34.67 23.29 -78.46
N VAL A 8 -35.30 22.16 -78.76
CA VAL A 8 -34.64 20.99 -79.33
C VAL A 8 -35.19 20.78 -80.74
N THR A 9 -34.33 20.81 -81.76
CA THR A 9 -34.77 20.79 -83.18
C THR A 9 -34.27 19.58 -83.95
N ASN A 10 -33.15 18.97 -83.53
CA ASN A 10 -32.57 17.78 -84.15
C ASN A 10 -32.11 16.75 -83.10
N THR A 11 -31.73 15.56 -83.55
CA THR A 11 -31.31 14.45 -82.66
C THR A 11 -30.00 14.71 -81.93
N SER A 12 -29.12 15.57 -82.46
CA SER A 12 -27.87 15.97 -81.81
C SER A 12 -28.11 16.96 -80.65
N ASP A 13 -29.17 17.76 -80.73
CA ASP A 13 -29.57 18.70 -79.67
C ASP A 13 -29.98 17.96 -78.37
N PHE A 14 -30.45 16.72 -78.46
CA PHE A 14 -30.75 15.88 -77.29
C PHE A 14 -29.49 15.44 -76.52
N ALA A 15 -28.32 15.37 -77.17
CA ALA A 15 -27.08 15.02 -76.49
C ALA A 15 -26.61 16.12 -75.51
N ALA A 16 -27.01 17.38 -75.75
CA ALA A 16 -26.73 18.52 -74.88
C ALA A 16 -27.70 18.62 -73.68
N VAL A 17 -28.81 17.88 -73.72
CA VAL A 17 -29.85 17.85 -72.68
C VAL A 17 -29.89 16.43 -72.11
N THR A 18 -28.87 16.05 -71.34
CA THR A 18 -28.89 14.77 -70.60
C THR A 18 -30.13 14.70 -69.72
N ASP A 19 -30.97 13.68 -69.95
CA ASP A 19 -32.22 13.35 -69.25
C ASP A 19 -33.30 14.44 -69.21
N GLY A 20 -33.28 15.43 -70.12
CA GLY A 20 -34.39 16.38 -70.26
C GLY A 20 -34.53 17.42 -69.14
N VAL A 21 -33.54 17.55 -68.25
CA VAL A 21 -33.56 18.44 -67.09
C VAL A 21 -32.59 19.62 -67.24
N CYS A 22 -32.89 20.72 -66.54
CA CYS A 22 -32.03 21.91 -66.53
C CYS A 22 -30.63 21.59 -65.94
N MET A 23 -29.54 22.21 -66.42
CA MET A 23 -28.20 21.98 -65.83
C MET A 23 -27.91 22.85 -64.59
N GLN A 24 -28.91 23.57 -64.08
CA GLN A 24 -28.78 24.42 -62.89
C GLN A 24 -28.99 23.62 -61.61
N LYS A 25 -28.38 24.06 -60.51
CA LYS A 25 -28.64 23.51 -59.16
C LYS A 25 -30.09 23.74 -58.77
N CYS A 26 -30.74 22.71 -58.22
CA CYS A 26 -32.16 22.71 -57.88
C CYS A 26 -32.53 23.84 -56.91
N TYR A 27 -31.76 24.03 -55.83
CA TYR A 27 -31.97 25.05 -54.78
C TYR A 27 -33.37 25.07 -54.15
N ALA A 28 -34.18 24.03 -54.34
CA ALA A 28 -35.45 23.89 -53.63
C ALA A 28 -35.20 23.75 -52.11
N ILE A 29 -36.03 24.39 -51.30
CA ILE A 29 -35.98 24.28 -49.84
C ILE A 29 -36.50 22.90 -49.43
N LEU A 30 -35.64 22.11 -48.79
CA LEU A 30 -35.95 20.78 -48.27
C LEU A 30 -36.80 20.91 -47.00
N LYS A 31 -37.46 19.82 -46.57
CA LYS A 31 -38.23 19.79 -45.30
C LYS A 31 -37.38 20.16 -44.08
N CYS A 32 -36.08 19.93 -44.13
CA CYS A 32 -35.14 20.32 -43.07
C CYS A 32 -34.70 21.80 -43.13
N GLY A 33 -35.22 22.61 -44.06
CA GLY A 33 -34.89 24.02 -44.25
C GLY A 33 -33.65 24.28 -45.13
N HIS A 34 -32.80 23.28 -45.35
CA HIS A 34 -31.62 23.40 -46.22
C HIS A 34 -31.99 23.43 -47.70
N LEU A 35 -31.11 23.97 -48.54
CA LEU A 35 -31.29 24.01 -50.00
C LEU A 35 -30.80 22.70 -50.65
N CYS A 36 -31.55 22.20 -51.62
CA CYS A 36 -31.12 21.07 -52.43
C CYS A 36 -29.89 21.44 -53.28
N GLN A 37 -28.80 20.69 -53.12
CA GLN A 37 -27.55 20.91 -53.86
C GLN A 37 -27.43 20.09 -55.16
N ARG A 38 -28.37 19.18 -55.46
CA ARG A 38 -28.38 18.43 -56.73
C ARG A 38 -28.65 19.37 -57.91
N ILE A 39 -28.16 19.01 -59.10
CA ILE A 39 -28.63 19.60 -60.36
C ILE A 39 -30.14 19.31 -60.50
N CYS A 40 -30.90 20.12 -61.26
CA CYS A 40 -32.31 19.82 -61.54
C CYS A 40 -32.47 18.34 -61.87
N HIS A 41 -33.44 17.72 -61.23
CA HIS A 41 -33.65 16.28 -61.28
C HIS A 41 -35.15 16.02 -61.29
N PHE A 42 -35.58 14.96 -61.97
CA PHE A 42 -37.00 14.59 -62.10
C PHE A 42 -37.36 13.36 -61.26
N ASP A 43 -36.36 12.55 -60.89
CA ASP A 43 -36.49 11.28 -60.19
C ASP A 43 -37.04 11.41 -58.77
N ASP A 44 -36.75 12.51 -58.07
CA ASP A 44 -37.18 12.74 -56.68
C ASP A 44 -37.70 14.16 -56.49
N ARG A 45 -38.70 14.58 -57.28
CA ARG A 45 -39.24 15.96 -57.26
C ARG A 45 -39.59 16.46 -55.86
N ASP A 46 -40.13 15.59 -55.01
CA ASP A 46 -40.55 15.90 -53.64
C ASP A 46 -39.45 15.68 -52.58
N HIS A 47 -38.23 15.29 -53.00
CA HIS A 47 -37.06 15.09 -52.16
C HIS A 47 -37.31 14.12 -50.99
N LEU A 48 -38.06 13.05 -51.25
CA LEU A 48 -38.45 12.06 -50.23
C LEU A 48 -37.31 11.09 -49.93
N GLN A 49 -36.46 10.79 -50.91
CA GLN A 49 -35.32 9.88 -50.77
C GLN A 49 -33.98 10.63 -50.65
N TYR A 50 -33.97 11.92 -50.97
CA TYR A 50 -32.78 12.76 -50.88
C TYR A 50 -32.26 12.90 -49.44
N LYS A 51 -30.98 12.55 -49.24
CA LYS A 51 -30.27 12.72 -47.97
C LYS A 51 -29.50 14.04 -47.94
N CYS A 52 -29.94 14.97 -47.10
CA CYS A 52 -29.30 16.27 -46.94
C CYS A 52 -27.91 16.16 -46.27
N ASN A 53 -26.85 16.42 -47.02
CA ASN A 53 -25.45 16.35 -46.57
C ASN A 53 -24.91 17.64 -45.91
N GLU A 54 -25.77 18.63 -45.69
CA GLU A 54 -25.42 19.84 -44.93
C GLU A 54 -25.14 19.51 -43.46
N THR A 55 -24.41 20.39 -42.79
CA THR A 55 -24.27 20.35 -41.33
C THR A 55 -25.65 20.46 -40.68
N CYS A 56 -25.89 19.70 -39.63
CA CYS A 56 -27.16 19.79 -38.94
C CYS A 56 -27.24 21.10 -38.12
N ASP A 57 -28.22 21.93 -38.42
CA ASP A 57 -28.48 23.20 -37.72
C ASP A 57 -29.27 23.03 -36.40
N ARG A 58 -29.55 21.79 -36.00
CA ARG A 58 -30.30 21.51 -34.76
C ARG A 58 -29.40 21.64 -33.53
N TYR A 59 -29.94 22.21 -32.46
CA TYR A 59 -29.36 22.19 -31.12
C TYR A 59 -29.78 20.93 -30.37
N ILE A 60 -28.81 20.18 -29.80
CA ILE A 60 -29.02 18.82 -29.26
C ILE A 60 -29.03 18.74 -27.73
N CYS A 61 -28.88 19.86 -27.02
CA CYS A 61 -28.92 19.92 -25.56
C CYS A 61 -29.34 21.31 -25.05
N SER A 62 -29.59 21.44 -23.74
CA SER A 62 -29.98 22.69 -23.07
C SER A 62 -28.98 23.83 -23.29
N GLU A 63 -27.68 23.51 -23.31
CA GLU A 63 -26.59 24.46 -23.54
C GLU A 63 -26.48 24.94 -25.00
N LYS A 64 -27.44 24.55 -25.85
CA LYS A 64 -27.53 24.93 -27.26
C LYS A 64 -26.28 24.59 -28.07
N HIS A 65 -25.70 23.42 -27.82
CA HIS A 65 -24.63 22.90 -28.67
C HIS A 65 -25.20 22.43 -30.02
N GLN A 66 -24.59 22.88 -31.12
CA GLN A 66 -24.95 22.49 -32.47
C GLN A 66 -24.58 21.03 -32.73
N CYS A 67 -25.44 20.31 -33.45
CA CYS A 67 -25.19 18.93 -33.81
C CYS A 67 -24.00 18.83 -34.78
N PRO A 68 -22.96 18.03 -34.49
CA PRO A 68 -21.81 17.88 -35.37
C PRO A 68 -22.07 16.97 -36.59
N ARG A 69 -23.25 16.35 -36.67
CA ARG A 69 -23.62 15.38 -37.71
C ARG A 69 -24.22 16.01 -38.95
N LYS A 70 -24.36 15.21 -40.01
CA LYS A 70 -25.08 15.61 -41.23
C LYS A 70 -26.57 15.70 -40.96
N CYS A 71 -27.27 16.57 -41.69
CA CYS A 71 -28.69 16.85 -41.48
C CYS A 71 -29.58 15.61 -41.63
N PHE A 72 -29.21 14.67 -42.53
CA PHE A 72 -29.94 13.41 -42.72
C PHE A 72 -29.72 12.40 -41.59
N GLU A 73 -28.68 12.58 -40.76
CA GLU A 73 -28.37 11.68 -39.66
C GLU A 73 -29.22 12.02 -38.43
N GLU A 74 -29.55 11.00 -37.65
CA GLU A 74 -30.20 11.19 -36.36
C GLU A 74 -29.24 11.86 -35.38
N CYS A 75 -29.76 12.86 -34.66
CA CYS A 75 -28.98 13.57 -33.65
C CYS A 75 -28.75 12.66 -32.43
N GLU A 76 -27.49 12.50 -32.05
CA GLU A 76 -27.11 11.81 -30.82
C GLU A 76 -26.99 12.76 -29.63
N LYS A 77 -26.75 12.17 -28.46
CA LYS A 77 -26.48 12.90 -27.21
C LYS A 77 -25.24 13.81 -27.37
N CYS A 78 -25.28 14.97 -26.71
CA CYS A 78 -24.20 15.95 -26.80
C CYS A 78 -22.92 15.49 -26.09
N ILE A 79 -21.89 15.12 -26.86
CA ILE A 79 -20.59 14.65 -26.37
C ILE A 79 -19.58 15.77 -26.08
N ILE A 80 -19.94 17.04 -26.31
CA ILE A 80 -19.05 18.17 -26.03
C ILE A 80 -18.73 18.19 -24.55
N LYS A 81 -17.44 18.27 -24.23
CA LYS A 81 -16.94 18.29 -22.86
C LYS A 81 -17.11 19.69 -22.28
N ILE A 82 -17.82 19.78 -21.16
CA ILE A 82 -18.02 21.01 -20.40
C ILE A 82 -17.59 20.80 -18.96
N GLU A 83 -17.15 21.86 -18.31
CA GLU A 83 -16.87 21.83 -16.87
C GLU A 83 -18.18 21.86 -16.10
N LYS A 84 -18.37 20.88 -15.21
CA LYS A 84 -19.51 20.82 -14.30
C LYS A 84 -19.02 20.74 -12.87
N THR A 85 -19.71 21.46 -11.97
CA THR A 85 -19.50 21.35 -10.52
C THR A 85 -20.30 20.17 -9.98
N LEU A 86 -19.62 19.23 -9.34
CA LEU A 86 -20.20 18.04 -8.72
C LEU A 86 -20.83 18.38 -7.35
N PRO A 87 -21.73 17.54 -6.82
CA PRO A 87 -22.34 17.74 -5.48
C PRO A 87 -21.33 17.89 -4.33
N CYS A 88 -20.14 17.31 -4.49
CA CYS A 88 -19.05 17.44 -3.52
C CYS A 88 -18.29 18.78 -3.58
N GLY A 89 -18.65 19.69 -4.51
CA GLY A 89 -18.01 20.98 -4.73
C GLY A 89 -16.84 20.99 -5.72
N HIS A 90 -16.32 19.83 -6.11
CA HIS A 90 -15.26 19.72 -7.11
C HIS A 90 -15.77 19.90 -8.54
N THR A 91 -14.93 20.41 -9.43
CA THR A 91 -15.23 20.50 -10.86
C THR A 91 -14.72 19.27 -11.61
N ALA A 92 -15.45 18.84 -12.63
CA ALA A 92 -15.05 17.78 -13.54
C ALA A 92 -15.43 18.13 -14.98
N THR A 93 -14.55 17.80 -15.93
CA THR A 93 -14.81 17.97 -17.36
C THR A 93 -15.57 16.76 -17.89
N LEU A 94 -16.87 16.89 -18.13
CA LEU A 94 -17.77 15.81 -18.50
C LEU A 94 -18.45 16.07 -19.85
N PRO A 95 -18.81 15.02 -20.62
CA PRO A 95 -19.71 15.19 -21.75
C PRO A 95 -21.01 15.87 -21.30
N CYS A 96 -21.54 16.81 -22.09
CA CYS A 96 -22.69 17.62 -21.73
C CYS A 96 -23.92 16.78 -21.31
N PHE A 97 -24.12 15.62 -21.96
CA PHE A 97 -25.22 14.70 -21.64
C PHE A 97 -25.10 13.99 -20.28
N VAL A 98 -23.91 13.96 -19.67
CA VAL A 98 -23.67 13.29 -18.38
C VAL A 98 -24.14 14.20 -17.25
N ASP A 99 -25.01 13.70 -16.38
CA ASP A 99 -25.44 14.43 -15.18
C ASP A 99 -24.30 14.49 -14.15
N SER A 100 -24.05 15.69 -13.60
CA SER A 100 -23.10 15.90 -12.51
C SER A 100 -23.53 15.24 -11.20
N LEU A 101 -24.83 15.01 -10.99
CA LEU A 101 -25.35 14.37 -9.78
C LEU A 101 -24.98 12.87 -9.72
N ASP A 102 -24.96 12.20 -10.87
CA ASP A 102 -24.64 10.77 -10.98
C ASP A 102 -23.14 10.49 -11.16
N TYR A 103 -22.34 11.53 -11.46
CA TYR A 103 -20.92 11.38 -11.72
C TYR A 103 -20.11 11.26 -10.43
N LYS A 104 -19.38 10.15 -10.28
CA LYS A 104 -18.54 9.93 -9.11
C LYS A 104 -17.26 10.77 -9.17
N CYS A 105 -16.93 11.46 -8.10
CA CYS A 105 -15.76 12.33 -8.03
C CYS A 105 -14.44 11.55 -7.83
N TRP A 106 -13.47 11.78 -8.73
CA TRP A 106 -12.16 11.12 -8.74
C TRP A 106 -11.03 11.96 -8.14
N VAL A 107 -11.32 13.20 -7.72
CA VAL A 107 -10.33 14.07 -7.05
C VAL A 107 -9.83 13.37 -5.79
N MET A 108 -8.50 13.30 -5.63
CA MET A 108 -7.87 12.81 -4.42
C MET A 108 -7.95 13.91 -3.35
N VAL A 109 -8.49 13.56 -2.19
CA VAL A 109 -8.60 14.42 -1.02
C VAL A 109 -7.79 13.83 0.12
N GLU A 110 -7.21 14.73 0.92
CA GLU A 110 -6.49 14.39 2.13
C GLU A 110 -7.43 14.41 3.33
N GLU A 111 -7.31 13.40 4.19
CA GLU A 111 -8.11 13.27 5.40
C GLU A 111 -7.26 12.73 6.54
N VAL A 112 -7.50 13.24 7.75
CA VAL A 112 -6.84 12.78 8.97
C VAL A 112 -7.74 11.75 9.64
N LEU A 113 -7.24 10.53 9.81
CA LEU A 113 -7.98 9.47 10.49
C LEU A 113 -8.11 9.79 11.99
N PRO A 114 -9.32 9.78 12.57
CA PRO A 114 -9.56 10.22 13.95
C PRO A 114 -8.86 9.34 14.99
N ASP A 115 -8.81 8.02 14.77
CA ASP A 115 -8.28 7.06 15.75
C ASP A 115 -6.75 7.11 15.88
N CYS A 116 -6.05 7.61 14.86
CA CYS A 116 -4.58 7.51 14.80
C CYS A 116 -3.87 8.78 14.35
N GLY A 117 -4.61 9.81 13.92
CA GLY A 117 -4.06 11.08 13.44
C GLY A 117 -3.29 10.99 12.11
N HIS A 118 -3.26 9.83 11.45
CA HIS A 118 -2.54 9.68 10.20
C HIS A 118 -3.30 10.31 9.03
N LEU A 119 -2.54 11.00 8.17
CA LEU A 119 -3.03 11.51 6.90
C LEU A 119 -3.13 10.39 5.87
N ILE A 120 -4.31 10.26 5.28
CA ILE A 120 -4.59 9.37 4.16
C ILE A 120 -4.99 10.20 2.93
N GLN A 121 -4.76 9.62 1.75
CA GLN A 121 -5.22 10.16 0.49
C GLN A 121 -6.24 9.20 -0.11
N GLN A 122 -7.46 9.68 -0.34
CA GLN A 122 -8.55 8.88 -0.92
C GLN A 122 -9.35 9.67 -1.93
N ARG A 123 -10.13 8.99 -2.78
CA ARG A 123 -11.01 9.68 -3.74
C ARG A 123 -12.19 10.32 -3.02
N CYS A 124 -12.55 11.54 -3.41
CA CYS A 124 -13.65 12.30 -2.80
C CYS A 124 -14.99 11.54 -2.79
N GLN A 125 -15.26 10.68 -3.79
CA GLN A 125 -16.46 9.84 -3.82
C GLN A 125 -16.64 8.93 -2.58
N TYR A 126 -15.54 8.61 -1.87
CA TYR A 126 -15.56 7.76 -0.67
C TYR A 126 -15.72 8.56 0.63
N ARG A 127 -15.63 9.89 0.59
CA ARG A 127 -15.70 10.77 1.77
C ARG A 127 -17.03 10.65 2.53
N GLN A 128 -18.15 10.47 1.82
CA GLN A 128 -19.49 10.41 2.42
C GLN A 128 -19.79 9.09 3.16
N LEU A 129 -18.96 8.05 2.98
CA LEU A 129 -19.09 6.78 3.71
C LEU A 129 -18.41 6.84 5.10
N CYS A 130 -17.66 7.91 5.39
CA CYS A 130 -16.88 8.06 6.62
C CYS A 130 -17.41 9.19 7.53
N ALA A 131 -18.24 10.10 7.02
CA ALA A 131 -18.70 11.28 7.76
C ALA A 131 -19.71 10.96 8.89
N ASN A 132 -20.42 9.84 8.80
CA ASN A 132 -21.39 9.40 9.80
C ASN A 132 -21.13 7.91 10.11
N PHE A 133 -20.18 7.54 10.98
CA PHE A 133 -20.39 6.35 11.82
C PHE A 133 -19.37 6.29 12.96
N SER A 134 -19.88 6.58 14.14
CA SER A 134 -19.41 6.08 15.42
C SER A 134 -19.24 4.56 15.41
N ALA A 135 -18.03 4.08 15.68
CA ALA A 135 -17.71 2.85 16.44
C ALA A 135 -18.29 1.46 16.06
N PHE A 136 -19.01 1.26 14.95
CA PHE A 136 -19.59 -0.06 14.60
C PHE A 136 -19.31 -0.50 13.16
N CYS A 137 -18.04 -0.66 12.79
CA CYS A 137 -17.64 -1.33 11.55
C CYS A 137 -16.70 -2.53 11.77
N SER A 138 -16.78 -3.16 12.95
CA SER A 138 -16.02 -4.37 13.26
C SER A 138 -16.72 -5.67 12.84
N ASN A 139 -17.93 -5.61 12.29
CA ASN A 139 -18.67 -6.78 11.82
C ASN A 139 -19.72 -6.42 10.75
N LEU A 140 -19.29 -6.30 9.50
CA LEU A 140 -20.21 -6.27 8.35
C LEU A 140 -19.77 -7.29 7.31
N PHE A 141 -20.02 -8.57 7.64
CA PHE A 141 -20.11 -9.65 6.65
C PHE A 141 -21.51 -9.73 6.01
N ALA A 142 -22.40 -8.74 6.26
CA ALA A 142 -23.84 -8.90 6.01
C ALA A 142 -24.56 -7.69 5.35
N ILE A 143 -23.85 -6.78 4.70
CA ILE A 143 -24.51 -5.89 3.73
C ILE A 143 -23.61 -5.72 2.51
N ASN A 144 -24.21 -5.96 1.35
CA ASN A 144 -23.65 -5.74 0.02
C ASN A 144 -23.47 -4.23 -0.28
N THR A 145 -23.10 -3.46 0.73
CA THR A 145 -22.74 -2.06 0.68
C THR A 145 -21.23 -2.05 0.86
N SER A 146 -20.50 -1.78 -0.22
CA SER A 146 -19.05 -1.71 -0.24
C SER A 146 -18.56 -0.50 0.58
N CYS A 147 -18.76 -0.51 1.89
CA CYS A 147 -18.10 0.38 2.82
C CYS A 147 -16.64 -0.07 2.88
N THR A 148 -15.81 0.57 2.08
CA THR A 148 -14.36 0.51 2.22
C THR A 148 -14.02 1.26 3.51
N VAL A 149 -14.14 0.60 4.66
CA VAL A 149 -13.60 1.12 5.92
C VAL A 149 -12.13 1.39 5.65
N THR A 150 -11.74 2.67 5.65
CA THR A 150 -10.37 3.06 5.35
C THR A 150 -9.51 2.75 6.57
N PHE A 151 -9.02 1.51 6.65
CA PHE A 151 -8.04 1.13 7.66
C PHE A 151 -6.72 1.85 7.39
N CYS A 152 -6.11 2.36 8.46
CA CYS A 152 -4.78 2.97 8.35
C CYS A 152 -3.75 1.88 8.00
N ASN A 153 -3.21 1.94 6.79
CA ASN A 153 -2.15 1.03 6.33
C ASN A 153 -0.73 1.57 6.56
N LYS A 154 -0.60 2.72 7.25
CA LYS A 154 0.70 3.28 7.61
C LYS A 154 1.41 2.34 8.57
N GLN A 155 2.74 2.27 8.49
CA GLN A 155 3.54 1.54 9.47
C GLN A 155 3.44 2.23 10.83
N CYS A 156 3.37 1.45 11.91
CA CYS A 156 3.23 1.99 13.24
C CYS A 156 4.53 2.64 13.75
N ASN A 157 5.65 1.92 13.71
CA ASN A 157 6.99 2.39 14.07
C ASN A 157 7.13 3.04 15.46
N ILE A 158 6.14 2.85 16.35
CA ILE A 158 6.19 3.35 17.72
C ILE A 158 7.35 2.64 18.46
N PRO A 159 8.24 3.39 19.14
CA PRO A 159 9.29 2.82 19.97
C PRO A 159 8.71 2.02 21.14
N LEU A 160 9.17 0.79 21.31
CA LEU A 160 8.73 -0.12 22.35
C LEU A 160 9.66 -0.01 23.57
N PRO A 161 9.20 -0.44 24.77
CA PRO A 161 10.03 -0.46 25.97
C PRO A 161 11.32 -1.29 25.85
N CYS A 162 11.34 -2.27 24.94
CA CYS A 162 12.53 -3.06 24.67
C CYS A 162 13.57 -2.37 23.77
N GLY A 163 13.28 -1.15 23.29
CA GLY A 163 14.15 -0.36 22.40
C GLY A 163 13.88 -0.58 20.90
N HIS A 164 13.20 -1.66 20.51
CA HIS A 164 12.81 -1.91 19.12
C HIS A 164 11.61 -1.07 18.69
N GLN A 165 11.41 -0.95 17.38
CA GLN A 165 10.24 -0.30 16.79
C GLN A 165 9.13 -1.30 16.48
N CYS A 166 7.87 -0.89 16.64
CA CYS A 166 6.74 -1.71 16.24
C CYS A 166 6.66 -1.86 14.71
N THR A 167 6.71 -3.10 14.23
CA THR A 167 6.71 -3.44 12.80
C THR A 167 5.32 -3.71 12.21
N ARG A 168 4.25 -3.60 13.01
CA ARG A 168 2.87 -3.75 12.51
C ARG A 168 2.43 -2.51 11.73
N GLN A 169 1.42 -2.70 10.89
CA GLN A 169 0.59 -1.59 10.43
C GLN A 169 -0.09 -0.90 11.61
N CYS A 170 -0.51 0.34 11.42
CA CYS A 170 -1.22 1.12 12.42
C CYS A 170 -2.39 0.32 12.99
N HIS A 171 -2.35 0.11 14.30
CA HIS A 171 -3.31 -0.67 15.05
C HIS A 171 -3.80 0.12 16.27
N ALA A 172 -3.85 1.45 16.13
CA ALA A 172 -4.32 2.37 17.18
C ALA A 172 -5.75 2.07 17.65
N SER A 173 -6.60 1.54 16.76
CA SER A 173 -7.97 1.13 17.12
C SER A 173 -8.04 -0.22 17.89
N ASP A 174 -6.97 -1.03 17.92
CA ASP A 174 -6.94 -2.37 18.54
C ASP A 174 -6.04 -2.45 19.79
N ASP A 175 -4.83 -1.87 19.71
CA ASP A 175 -3.84 -1.85 20.80
C ASP A 175 -3.02 -0.55 20.74
N PRO A 176 -3.63 0.61 21.06
CA PRO A 176 -2.96 1.91 20.98
C PRO A 176 -1.74 2.02 21.90
N GLU A 177 -1.81 1.41 23.07
CA GLU A 177 -0.75 1.43 24.08
C GLU A 177 0.28 0.30 23.92
N HIS A 178 0.18 -0.53 22.87
CA HIS A 178 1.08 -1.66 22.62
C HIS A 178 1.20 -2.63 23.81
N LYS A 179 0.10 -2.83 24.56
CA LYS A 179 0.04 -3.72 25.73
C LYS A 179 -0.05 -5.19 25.32
N LYS A 180 -0.62 -5.48 24.14
CA LYS A 180 -0.77 -6.83 23.58
C LYS A 180 0.33 -7.16 22.57
N TYR A 181 0.94 -6.14 21.96
CA TYR A 181 2.00 -6.33 20.98
C TYR A 181 3.24 -7.00 21.58
N VAL A 182 3.69 -8.08 20.94
CA VAL A 182 4.90 -8.81 21.33
C VAL A 182 5.98 -8.56 20.28
N CYS A 183 7.13 -8.03 20.70
CA CYS A 183 8.27 -7.76 19.83
C CYS A 183 8.89 -9.07 19.31
N LYS A 184 8.99 -9.20 17.98
CA LYS A 184 9.55 -10.38 17.29
C LYS A 184 10.92 -10.11 16.65
N GLU A 185 11.54 -8.99 16.97
CA GLU A 185 12.90 -8.70 16.53
C GLU A 185 13.94 -9.59 17.23
N LYS A 186 15.10 -9.76 16.60
CA LYS A 186 16.22 -10.50 17.20
C LYS A 186 16.70 -9.76 18.45
N CYS A 187 17.03 -10.51 19.50
CA CYS A 187 17.54 -9.90 20.73
C CYS A 187 18.95 -9.35 20.52
N GLU A 188 19.14 -8.06 20.76
CA GLU A 188 20.46 -7.41 20.68
C GLU A 188 21.26 -7.50 22.00
N LYS A 189 20.67 -8.08 23.04
CA LYS A 189 21.32 -8.25 24.36
C LYS A 189 22.35 -9.39 24.33
N LYS A 190 23.29 -9.36 25.27
CA LYS A 190 24.22 -10.47 25.52
C LYS A 190 23.52 -11.65 26.18
N ASN A 191 24.07 -12.85 26.01
CA ASN A 191 23.62 -14.02 26.76
C ASN A 191 23.73 -13.77 28.28
N LYS A 192 22.75 -14.29 29.04
CA LYS A 192 22.68 -14.17 30.50
C LYS A 192 23.93 -14.77 31.14
N GLY A 193 24.57 -14.01 32.02
CA GLY A 193 25.80 -14.43 32.70
C GLY A 193 27.05 -14.46 31.83
N CYS A 194 26.99 -13.99 30.58
CA CYS A 194 28.15 -13.90 29.70
C CYS A 194 29.13 -12.81 30.20
N LYS A 195 30.37 -13.21 30.47
CA LYS A 195 31.47 -12.27 30.79
C LYS A 195 32.13 -11.67 29.55
N GLY A 196 31.89 -12.24 28.36
CA GLY A 196 32.37 -11.76 27.07
C GLY A 196 31.33 -10.92 26.30
N ASP A 197 31.41 -10.93 24.96
CA ASP A 197 30.50 -10.22 24.05
C ASP A 197 29.59 -11.14 23.22
N HIS A 198 29.26 -12.32 23.75
CA HIS A 198 28.41 -13.27 23.04
C HIS A 198 26.95 -12.81 23.04
N ARG A 199 26.43 -12.54 21.83
CA ARG A 199 25.05 -12.07 21.60
C ARG A 199 24.02 -13.17 21.78
N CYS A 200 22.83 -12.77 22.23
CA CYS A 200 21.67 -13.65 22.30
C CYS A 200 21.12 -13.92 20.88
N HIS A 201 20.69 -15.15 20.64
CA HIS A 201 20.08 -15.55 19.36
C HIS A 201 18.56 -15.69 19.42
N ARG A 202 17.95 -15.43 20.59
CA ARG A 202 16.50 -15.49 20.78
C ARG A 202 15.79 -14.24 20.31
N LEU A 203 14.46 -14.30 20.28
CA LEU A 203 13.63 -13.12 20.07
C LEU A 203 13.74 -12.17 21.26
N CYS A 204 13.56 -10.87 21.03
CA CYS A 204 13.64 -9.86 22.08
C CYS A 204 12.60 -10.07 23.19
N SER A 205 11.45 -10.65 22.87
CA SER A 205 10.40 -10.99 23.84
C SER A 205 10.72 -12.21 24.71
N GLU A 206 11.76 -12.98 24.36
CA GLU A 206 12.13 -14.19 25.08
C GLU A 206 13.23 -13.91 26.11
N ASP A 207 13.25 -14.71 27.18
CA ASP A 207 14.33 -14.68 28.13
C ASP A 207 15.67 -15.05 27.48
N CYS A 208 16.69 -14.25 27.77
CA CYS A 208 18.03 -14.46 27.24
C CYS A 208 18.63 -15.76 27.78
N LEU A 209 19.22 -16.54 26.87
CA LEU A 209 19.87 -17.81 27.17
C LEU A 209 21.10 -17.60 28.05
N LYS A 210 21.47 -18.62 28.83
CA LYS A 210 22.78 -18.68 29.46
C LYS A 210 23.86 -18.82 28.38
N CYS A 211 25.06 -18.32 28.65
CA CYS A 211 26.15 -18.39 27.69
C CYS A 211 26.85 -19.76 27.72
N GLU A 212 26.57 -20.60 26.73
CA GLU A 212 27.16 -21.94 26.57
C GLU A 212 28.46 -21.93 25.74
N VAL A 213 28.93 -20.75 25.30
CA VAL A 213 30.18 -20.64 24.53
C VAL A 213 31.34 -21.10 25.41
N VAL A 214 32.07 -22.11 24.95
CA VAL A 214 33.23 -22.66 25.66
C VAL A 214 34.44 -21.74 25.46
N ILE A 215 34.97 -21.23 26.57
CA ILE A 215 36.16 -20.37 26.62
C ILE A 215 37.30 -21.05 27.37
N LYS A 216 38.53 -20.64 27.09
CA LYS A 216 39.67 -20.96 27.95
C LYS A 216 39.72 -19.95 29.10
N ALA A 217 39.73 -20.43 30.33
CA ALA A 217 39.80 -19.57 31.52
C ALA A 217 40.82 -20.11 32.52
N ALA A 218 41.51 -19.21 33.22
CA ALA A 218 42.34 -19.55 34.36
C ALA A 218 41.45 -19.78 35.60
N LEU A 219 41.58 -20.95 36.22
CA LEU A 219 40.91 -21.32 37.47
C LEU A 219 41.61 -20.66 38.68
N PRO A 220 40.97 -20.59 39.86
CA PRO A 220 41.58 -20.02 41.06
C PRO A 220 42.89 -20.69 41.48
N CYS A 221 43.07 -21.97 41.15
CA CYS A 221 44.33 -22.71 41.36
C CYS A 221 45.43 -22.36 40.34
N GLY A 222 45.22 -21.38 39.45
CA GLY A 222 46.16 -20.94 38.42
C GLY A 222 46.17 -21.76 37.14
N HIS A 223 45.50 -22.92 37.10
CA HIS A 223 45.45 -23.79 35.92
C HIS A 223 44.41 -23.35 34.89
N GLU A 224 44.69 -23.58 33.61
CA GLU A 224 43.74 -23.31 32.53
C GLU A 224 42.76 -24.47 32.31
N ALA A 225 41.48 -24.17 32.12
CA ALA A 225 40.44 -25.13 31.77
C ALA A 225 39.54 -24.59 30.65
N ARG A 226 38.90 -25.50 29.91
CA ARG A 226 37.84 -25.19 28.95
C ARG A 226 36.50 -25.23 29.66
N ILE A 227 35.85 -24.09 29.83
CA ILE A 227 34.61 -23.94 30.59
C ILE A 227 33.57 -23.15 29.80
N GLU A 228 32.28 -23.37 30.08
CA GLU A 228 31.21 -22.53 29.53
C GLU A 228 31.34 -21.10 30.07
N CYS A 229 31.20 -20.09 29.21
CA CYS A 229 31.39 -18.68 29.56
C CYS A 229 30.43 -18.21 30.66
N GLY A 230 29.21 -18.75 30.69
CA GLY A 230 28.21 -18.47 31.71
C GLY A 230 28.36 -19.27 33.01
N ALA A 231 29.33 -20.20 33.09
CA ALA A 231 29.56 -21.00 34.28
C ALA A 231 30.30 -20.23 35.37
N ASP A 232 30.07 -20.64 36.62
CA ASP A 232 30.76 -20.09 37.78
C ASP A 232 32.16 -20.70 37.90
N ILE A 233 33.18 -19.88 37.65
CA ILE A 233 34.60 -20.25 37.69
C ILE A 233 35.01 -20.75 39.08
N GLN A 234 34.41 -20.21 40.15
CA GLN A 234 34.78 -20.57 41.53
C GLN A 234 34.38 -22.01 41.91
N LYS A 235 33.37 -22.57 41.23
CA LYS A 235 32.87 -23.92 41.49
C LYS A 235 33.47 -24.97 40.55
N HIS A 236 34.32 -24.56 39.61
CA HIS A 236 34.85 -25.47 38.61
C HIS A 236 35.98 -26.34 39.18
N ILE A 237 35.84 -27.66 39.06
CA ILE A 237 36.83 -28.63 39.56
C ILE A 237 38.02 -28.69 38.61
N CYS A 238 39.23 -28.46 39.12
CA CYS A 238 40.46 -28.61 38.34
C CYS A 238 40.91 -30.08 38.27
N THR A 239 41.01 -30.63 37.07
CA THR A 239 41.44 -32.02 36.81
C THR A 239 42.89 -32.13 36.32
N VAL A 240 43.60 -31.00 36.18
CA VAL A 240 45.03 -31.00 35.79
C VAL A 240 45.84 -31.82 36.79
N GLU A 241 46.64 -32.75 36.28
CA GLU A 241 47.52 -33.58 37.10
C GLU A 241 48.71 -32.79 37.61
N VAL A 242 48.90 -32.76 38.93
CA VAL A 242 50.00 -32.07 39.60
C VAL A 242 50.81 -33.05 40.44
N LYS A 243 52.11 -32.80 40.54
CA LYS A 243 53.03 -33.60 41.36
C LYS A 243 53.03 -33.07 42.79
N GLN A 244 52.50 -33.85 43.74
CA GLN A 244 52.64 -33.56 45.17
C GLN A 244 53.87 -34.26 45.73
N VAL A 245 54.80 -33.48 46.29
CA VAL A 245 55.98 -33.99 47.00
C VAL A 245 55.65 -34.07 48.48
N PHE A 246 55.97 -35.20 49.11
CA PHE A 246 55.79 -35.39 50.56
C PHE A 246 57.13 -35.15 51.28
N PRO A 247 57.30 -34.04 52.02
CA PRO A 247 58.60 -33.65 52.58
C PRO A 247 59.18 -34.68 53.56
N LYS A 248 58.32 -35.38 54.31
CA LYS A 248 58.72 -36.32 55.38
C LYS A 248 59.31 -37.64 54.86
N CYS A 249 58.99 -38.03 53.63
CA CYS A 249 59.34 -39.35 53.07
C CYS A 249 59.85 -39.27 51.63
N GLN A 250 60.03 -38.05 51.10
CA GLN A 250 60.68 -37.70 49.83
C GLN A 250 60.13 -38.40 48.57
N HIS A 251 58.93 -38.94 48.63
CA HIS A 251 58.26 -39.49 47.46
C HIS A 251 57.34 -38.45 46.80
N THR A 252 57.10 -38.64 45.50
CA THR A 252 56.24 -37.77 44.70
C THR A 252 55.07 -38.59 44.15
N ILE A 253 53.85 -38.10 44.34
CA ILE A 253 52.63 -38.71 43.80
C ILE A 253 51.99 -37.74 42.81
N THR A 254 51.61 -38.23 41.64
CA THR A 254 50.83 -37.47 40.66
C THR A 254 49.34 -37.66 40.95
N LYS A 255 48.60 -36.56 41.14
CA LYS A 255 47.15 -36.60 41.32
C LYS A 255 46.49 -35.33 40.78
N PRO A 256 45.19 -35.34 40.47
CA PRO A 256 44.51 -34.14 39.98
C PRO A 256 44.49 -33.02 41.03
N CYS A 257 44.63 -31.77 40.57
CA CYS A 257 44.80 -30.57 41.39
C CYS A 257 43.76 -30.42 42.51
N HIS A 258 42.49 -30.72 42.27
CA HIS A 258 41.43 -30.64 43.29
C HIS A 258 41.60 -31.65 44.46
N LYS A 259 42.46 -32.67 44.33
CA LYS A 259 42.74 -33.66 45.38
C LYS A 259 44.01 -33.34 46.18
N VAL A 260 44.70 -32.24 45.90
CA VAL A 260 45.82 -31.78 46.71
C VAL A 260 45.25 -31.07 47.94
N GLN A 261 45.04 -31.82 49.03
CA GLN A 261 44.73 -31.23 50.33
C GLN A 261 45.98 -30.53 50.88
N GLU A 262 45.83 -29.27 51.31
CA GLU A 262 46.81 -28.61 52.15
C GLU A 262 46.99 -29.41 53.44
N TYR A 263 48.23 -29.82 53.73
CA TYR A 263 48.60 -30.36 55.03
C TYR A 263 48.57 -29.18 56.00
N VAL A 264 47.55 -29.08 56.84
CA VAL A 264 47.57 -28.16 58.00
C VAL A 264 48.41 -28.85 59.07
N ASP A 265 49.61 -28.32 59.35
CA ASP A 265 50.45 -28.80 60.45
C ASP A 265 49.74 -28.54 61.79
N LEU A 266 49.28 -29.61 62.44
CA LEU A 266 48.83 -29.63 63.84
C LEU A 266 49.98 -30.06 64.75
N SER A 267 51.06 -29.28 64.79
CA SER A 267 52.14 -29.49 65.75
C SER A 267 52.68 -28.18 66.30
N GLU A 268 51.98 -27.64 67.30
CA GLU A 268 52.42 -26.75 68.39
C GLU A 268 51.10 -26.52 69.17
N SER A 269 50.84 -26.97 70.40
CA SER A 269 51.68 -27.18 71.58
C SER A 269 50.91 -28.01 72.63
N ILE A 270 51.46 -29.13 73.09
CA ILE A 270 51.20 -29.70 74.42
C ILE A 270 52.59 -29.82 75.06
N ASP A 271 52.95 -28.93 75.96
CA ASP A 271 52.91 -29.15 77.42
C ASP A 271 53.69 -28.01 78.10
N ASP A 272 53.11 -27.42 79.16
CA ASP A 272 53.68 -27.49 80.50
C ASP A 272 53.05 -26.46 81.46
N SER A 273 52.29 -27.01 82.40
CA SER A 273 52.52 -26.87 83.85
C SER A 273 52.39 -25.51 84.54
N LYS A 274 51.37 -25.44 85.42
CA LYS A 274 51.35 -24.85 86.78
C LYS A 274 52.62 -24.11 87.22
N ASN A 275 52.54 -22.81 87.54
CA ASN A 275 52.88 -22.24 88.87
C ASN A 275 52.74 -20.70 88.89
N GLN A 276 51.65 -20.18 89.47
CA GLN A 276 51.58 -19.10 90.47
C GLN A 276 50.14 -18.60 90.63
#